data_AF-A0A497B8D7-F1
#
_entry.id   AF-A0A497B8D7-F1
#
_cell.length_a   1.000
_cell.length_b   1.000
_cell.length_c   1.000
_cell.angle_alpha   90.00
_cell.angle_beta   90.00
_cell.angle_gamma   90.00
#
_symmetry.space_group_name_H-M   'P 1'
#
loop_
_entity.id
_entity.type
_entity.pdbx_description
1 polymer ?
#
loop_
_entity_poly.entity_id
_entity_poly.type
_entity_poly.pdbx_seq_one_letter_code
_entity_poly.pdbx_strand_id
1 'polypeptide(L)'
;MELIIAMLSSSSLISAIYVSFVLKELSWKLGSVTKMPPYYRAFYLMGGLLFIALFARLMKTALLLVPAEAIPFPLNLEGFYVTTYHIPMFLGMVVGLWATLKYWKWLLEER
;
A
#
# COMPACT_ATOMS: atom_id res chain seq x y z
N MET A 1 -10.98 -19.63 10.99
CA MET A 1 -10.01 -18.61 11.46
C MET A 1 -9.40 -17.84 10.30
N GLU A 2 -8.94 -18.54 9.26
CA GLU A 2 -8.40 -17.96 8.01
C GLU A 2 -9.24 -16.83 7.39
N LEU A 3 -10.56 -16.99 7.31
CA LEU A 3 -11.43 -15.96 6.74
C LEU A 3 -11.39 -14.64 7.53
N ILE A 4 -11.43 -14.70 8.86
CA ILE A 4 -11.37 -13.51 9.72
C ILE A 4 -10.02 -12.81 9.55
N ILE A 5 -8.92 -13.57 9.51
CA ILE A 5 -7.57 -13.04 9.27
C ILE A 5 -7.49 -12.40 7.87
N ALA A 6 -8.09 -13.02 6.86
CA ALA A 6 -8.13 -12.48 5.50
C ALA A 6 -8.92 -11.16 5.42
N MET A 7 -10.07 -11.07 6.10
CA MET A 7 -10.86 -9.83 6.17
C MET A 7 -10.12 -8.74 6.93
N LEU A 8 -9.53 -9.05 8.08
CA LEU A 8 -8.77 -8.09 8.89
C LEU A 8 -7.57 -7.55 8.11
N SER A 9 -6.80 -8.43 7.47
CA SER A 9 -5.66 -8.02 6.63
C SER A 9 -6.08 -7.15 5.44
N SER A 10 -7.22 -7.43 4.80
CA SER A 10 -7.75 -6.59 3.72
C SER A 10 -8.18 -5.22 4.23
N SER A 11 -8.82 -5.16 5.39
CA SER A 11 -9.22 -3.91 6.03
C SER A 11 -8.00 -3.04 6.39
N SER A 12 -6.90 -3.66 6.83
CA SER A 12 -5.64 -2.95 7.11
C SER A 12 -5.03 -2.30 5.87
N LEU A 13 -5.12 -2.96 4.71
CA LEU A 13 -4.64 -2.39 3.44
C LEU A 13 -5.52 -1.24 2.97
N ILE A 14 -6.85 -1.36 3.11
CA ILE A 14 -7.78 -0.27 2.80
C ILE A 14 -7.47 0.94 3.68
N SER A 15 -7.23 0.72 4.97
CA SER A 15 -6.83 1.78 5.90
C SER A 15 -5.50 2.43 5.47
N ALA A 16 -4.49 1.64 5.12
CA ALA A 16 -3.20 2.17 4.65
C ALA A 16 -3.32 3.00 3.35
N ILE A 17 -4.17 2.55 2.41
CA ILE A 17 -4.51 3.33 1.20
C ILE A 17 -5.18 4.65 1.59
N TYR A 18 -6.16 4.62 2.49
CA TYR A 18 -6.81 5.84 2.96
C TYR A 18 -5.82 6.81 3.62
N VAL A 19 -4.94 6.30 4.49
CA VAL A 19 -3.87 7.08 5.11
C VAL A 19 -2.94 7.70 4.06
N SER A 20 -2.64 6.99 2.96
CA SER A 20 -1.83 7.57 1.88
C SER A 20 -2.46 8.81 1.26
N PHE A 21 -3.79 8.84 1.10
CA PHE A 21 -4.52 10.02 0.62
C PHE A 21 -4.49 11.17 1.63
N VAL A 22 -4.67 10.86 2.92
CA VAL A 22 -4.56 11.86 4.00
C VAL A 22 -3.17 12.48 4.05
N LEU A 23 -2.12 11.65 4.02
CA LEU A 23 -0.73 12.10 4.01
C LEU A 23 -0.40 12.91 2.75
N LYS A 24 -0.95 12.54 1.59
CA LYS A 24 -0.82 13.33 0.35
C LYS A 24 -1.37 14.74 0.54
N GLU A 25 -2.58 14.86 1.08
CA GLU A 25 -3.26 16.14 1.23
C GLU A 25 -2.55 17.01 2.26
N LEU A 26 -2.14 16.42 3.38
CA LEU A 26 -1.37 17.09 4.41
C LEU A 26 -0.01 17.57 3.87
N SER A 27 0.71 16.71 3.15
CA SER A 27 2.03 17.04 2.60
C SER A 27 1.95 18.08 1.47
N TRP A 28 0.86 18.10 0.70
CA TRP A 28 0.63 19.13 -0.30
C TRP A 28 0.40 20.50 0.34
N LYS A 29 -0.45 20.58 1.38
CA LYS A 29 -0.69 21.80 2.14
C LYS A 29 0.56 22.29 2.87
N LEU A 30 1.35 21.39 3.45
CA LEU A 30 2.62 21.76 4.07
C LEU A 30 3.62 22.25 3.02
N GLY A 31 3.75 21.55 1.90
CA GLY A 31 4.65 21.90 0.82
C GLY A 31 4.37 23.27 0.19
N SER A 32 3.10 23.71 0.16
CA SER A 32 2.75 25.05 -0.33
C SER A 32 3.22 26.17 0.62
N VAL A 33 3.24 25.91 1.93
CA VAL A 33 3.74 26.86 2.94
C VAL A 33 5.26 26.87 2.98
N THR A 34 5.90 25.70 2.96
CA THR A 34 7.36 25.56 3.07
C THR A 34 8.10 25.70 1.74
N LYS A 35 7.37 25.91 0.62
CA LYS A 35 7.91 25.98 -0.75
C LYS A 35 8.77 24.77 -1.14
N MET A 36 8.44 23.59 -0.60
CA MET A 36 9.14 22.34 -0.90
C MET A 36 8.80 21.79 -2.29
N PRO A 37 9.69 20.99 -2.91
CA PRO A 37 9.39 20.27 -4.14
C PRO A 37 8.16 19.36 -3.99
N PRO A 38 7.48 18.97 -5.09
CA PRO A 38 6.24 18.21 -5.06
C PRO A 38 6.44 16.71 -4.77
N TYR A 39 7.15 16.37 -3.68
CA TYR A 39 7.35 14.99 -3.23
C TYR A 39 6.03 14.30 -2.85
N TYR A 40 4.93 15.04 -2.65
CA TYR A 40 3.62 14.48 -2.33
C TYR A 40 3.12 13.52 -3.41
N ARG A 41 3.68 13.60 -4.62
CA ARG A 41 3.42 12.66 -5.71
C ARG A 41 3.80 11.22 -5.37
N ALA A 42 4.78 11.02 -4.48
CA ALA A 42 5.17 9.70 -4.00
C ALA A 42 4.02 8.98 -3.24
N PHE A 43 3.09 9.73 -2.62
CA PHE A 43 1.91 9.13 -2.00
C PHE A 43 0.91 8.55 -3.00
N TYR A 44 0.85 9.07 -4.24
CA TYR A 44 0.08 8.41 -5.31
C TYR A 44 0.71 7.08 -5.70
N LEU A 45 2.05 7.03 -5.78
CA LEU A 45 2.77 5.79 -6.06
C LEU A 45 2.56 4.76 -4.94
N MET A 46 2.66 5.19 -3.67
CA MET A 46 2.32 4.36 -2.50
C MET A 46 0.89 3.83 -2.60
N GLY A 47 -0.10 4.70 -2.81
CA GLY A 47 -1.50 4.29 -2.91
C GLY A 47 -1.76 3.30 -4.05
N GLY A 48 -1.15 3.51 -5.21
CA GLY A 48 -1.23 2.60 -6.35
C GLY A 48 -0.60 1.23 -6.06
N LEU A 49 0.58 1.20 -5.44
CA LEU A 49 1.25 -0.05 -5.05
C LEU A 49 0.45 -0.84 -3.99
N LEU A 50 -0.09 -0.13 -2.99
CA LEU A 50 -0.96 -0.74 -1.98
C LEU A 50 -2.29 -1.23 -2.58
N PHE A 51 -2.82 -0.54 -3.59
CA PHE A 51 -4.02 -0.97 -4.30
C PHE A 51 -3.80 -2.27 -5.09
N ILE A 52 -2.65 -2.42 -5.75
CA ILE A 52 -2.26 -3.68 -6.40
C ILE A 52 -2.19 -4.82 -5.36
N ALA A 53 -1.56 -4.57 -4.21
CA ALA A 53 -1.49 -5.55 -3.13
C ALA A 53 -2.88 -5.91 -2.57
N LEU A 54 -3.77 -4.92 -2.41
CA LEU A 54 -5.16 -5.16 -2.00
C LEU A 54 -5.88 -6.07 -2.98
N PHE A 55 -5.75 -5.82 -4.29
CA PHE A 55 -6.38 -6.64 -5.31
C PHE A 55 -5.88 -8.08 -5.29
N ALA A 56 -4.56 -8.28 -5.19
CA ALA A 56 -3.95 -9.61 -5.04
C ALA A 56 -4.45 -10.35 -3.79
N ARG A 57 -4.65 -9.63 -2.67
CA ARG A 57 -5.22 -10.20 -1.44
C ARG A 57 -6.66 -10.63 -1.63
N LEU A 58 -7.49 -9.79 -2.24
CA LEU A 58 -8.90 -10.11 -2.50
C LEU A 58 -9.03 -11.34 -3.40
N MET A 59 -8.19 -11.43 -4.45
CA MET A 59 -8.14 -12.63 -5.29
C MET A 59 -7.78 -13.89 -4.50
N LYS A 60 -6.73 -13.84 -3.66
CA LYS A 60 -6.35 -14.99 -2.82
C LYS A 60 -7.46 -15.37 -1.83
N THR A 61 -8.17 -14.38 -1.30
CA THR A 61 -9.30 -14.62 -0.38
C THR A 61 -10.47 -15.28 -1.11
N ALA A 62 -10.75 -14.87 -2.35
CA ALA A 62 -11.77 -15.49 -3.20
C ALA A 62 -11.42 -16.95 -3.55
N LEU A 63 -10.13 -17.27 -3.76
CA LEU A 63 -9.68 -18.63 -4.02
C LEU A 63 -9.89 -19.60 -2.85
N LEU A 64 -10.01 -19.11 -1.61
CA LEU A 64 -10.35 -19.95 -0.46
C LEU A 64 -11.73 -20.61 -0.57
N LEU A 65 -12.61 -20.06 -1.40
CA LEU A 65 -13.98 -20.56 -1.63
C LEU A 65 -14.06 -21.50 -2.85
N VAL A 66 -12.97 -21.69 -3.59
CA VAL A 66 -12.94 -22.45 -4.85
C VAL A 66 -12.23 -23.79 -4.65
N PRO A 67 -12.73 -24.90 -5.21
CA PRO A 67 -12.03 -26.18 -5.21
C PRO A 67 -10.64 -26.08 -5.86
N ALA A 68 -9.64 -26.77 -5.30
CA ALA A 68 -8.24 -26.69 -5.75
C ALA A 68 -8.04 -27.00 -7.25
N GLU A 69 -8.91 -27.84 -7.81
CA GLU A 69 -8.89 -28.25 -9.22
C GLU A 69 -9.31 -27.15 -10.21
N ALA A 70 -10.01 -26.11 -9.72
CA ALA A 70 -10.53 -25.01 -10.54
C ALA A 70 -9.67 -23.73 -10.45
N ILE A 71 -8.51 -23.78 -9.79
CA ILE A 71 -7.61 -22.62 -9.65
C ILE A 71 -6.87 -22.38 -10.97
N PRO A 72 -6.97 -21.18 -11.58
CA PRO A 72 -6.26 -20.88 -12.82
C PRO A 72 -4.74 -21.00 -12.67
N PHE A 73 -4.07 -21.56 -13.68
CA PHE A 73 -2.61 -21.78 -13.71
C PHE A 73 -1.74 -20.60 -13.20
N PRO A 74 -1.94 -19.33 -13.62
CA PRO A 74 -1.08 -18.23 -13.16
C PRO A 74 -1.22 -17.92 -11.66
N LEU A 75 -2.36 -18.24 -11.05
CA LEU A 75 -2.61 -18.03 -9.61
C LEU A 75 -2.01 -19.15 -8.75
N ASN A 76 -1.66 -20.28 -9.35
CA ASN A 76 -1.05 -21.43 -8.67
C ASN A 76 0.49 -21.34 -8.62
N LEU A 77 1.08 -20.32 -9.27
CA LEU A 77 2.52 -20.09 -9.21
C LEU A 77 2.90 -19.51 -7.85
N GLU A 78 3.80 -20.17 -7.12
CA GLU A 78 4.30 -19.69 -5.81
C GLU A 78 4.80 -18.23 -5.87
N GLY A 79 5.43 -17.85 -6.97
CA GLY A 79 5.95 -16.49 -7.20
C GLY A 79 4.89 -15.43 -7.48
N PHE A 80 3.67 -15.80 -7.86
CA PHE A 80 2.61 -14.85 -8.19
C PHE A 80 2.21 -14.02 -6.96
N TYR A 81 2.03 -14.67 -5.82
CA TYR A 81 1.64 -13.96 -4.60
C TYR A 81 2.77 -13.07 -4.07
N VAL A 82 4.02 -13.52 -4.19
CA VAL A 82 5.19 -12.69 -3.81
C VAL A 82 5.24 -11.41 -4.66
N THR A 83 5.08 -11.54 -5.97
CA THR A 83 5.20 -10.42 -6.91
C THR A 83 4.02 -9.47 -6.91
N THR A 84 2.81 -9.94 -6.64
CA THR A 84 1.59 -9.11 -6.70
C THR A 84 1.13 -8.60 -5.33
N TYR A 85 1.50 -9.27 -4.24
CA TYR A 85 1.15 -8.87 -2.88
C TYR A 85 2.35 -8.32 -2.09
N HIS A 86 3.38 -9.14 -1.87
CA HIS A 86 4.46 -8.78 -0.95
C HIS A 86 5.34 -7.65 -1.48
N ILE A 87 5.77 -7.72 -2.74
CA ILE A 87 6.65 -6.72 -3.35
C ILE A 87 5.95 -5.35 -3.44
N PRO A 88 4.73 -5.22 -3.99
CA PRO A 88 4.06 -3.92 -4.09
C PRO A 88 3.74 -3.36 -2.71
N MET A 89 3.31 -4.19 -1.76
CA MET A 89 3.07 -3.75 -0.38
C MET A 89 4.34 -3.17 0.25
N PHE A 90 5.45 -3.91 0.18
CA PHE A 90 6.73 -3.47 0.76
C PHE A 90 7.22 -2.18 0.12
N LEU A 91 7.25 -2.12 -1.22
CA LEU A 91 7.67 -0.93 -1.96
C LEU A 91 6.77 0.27 -1.66
N GLY A 92 5.45 0.08 -1.61
CA GLY A 92 4.50 1.13 -1.26
C GLY A 92 4.78 1.72 0.12
N MET A 93 5.02 0.87 1.11
CA MET A 93 5.35 1.30 2.48
C MET A 93 6.70 2.03 2.55
N VAL A 94 7.73 1.53 1.85
CA VAL A 94 9.05 2.19 1.79
C VAL A 94 8.96 3.57 1.14
N VAL A 95 8.25 3.67 0.02
CA VAL A 95 8.04 4.95 -0.69
C VAL A 95 7.27 5.94 0.19
N GLY A 96 6.20 5.48 0.85
CA GLY A 96 5.41 6.30 1.78
C GLY A 96 6.22 6.81 2.95
N LEU A 97 7.02 5.94 3.58
CA LEU A 97 7.90 6.30 4.68
C LEU A 97 8.97 7.30 4.23
N TRP A 98 9.65 7.04 3.11
CA TRP A 98 10.65 7.95 2.56
C TRP A 98 10.06 9.34 2.27
N ALA A 99 8.88 9.41 1.64
CA ALA A 99 8.19 10.67 1.35
C ALA A 99 7.82 11.43 2.62
N THR A 100 7.30 10.72 3.63
CA THR A 100 6.92 11.28 4.93
C THR A 100 8.13 11.86 5.64
N LEU A 101 9.23 11.09 5.72
CA LEU A 101 10.48 11.56 6.31
C LEU A 101 11.03 12.79 5.58
N LYS A 102 10.96 12.82 4.24
CA LYS A 102 11.42 13.98 3.47
C LYS A 102 10.64 15.25 3.78
N TYR A 103 9.31 15.17 3.89
CA TYR A 103 8.49 16.33 4.25
C TYR A 103 8.61 16.73 5.71
N TRP A 104 8.82 15.77 6.61
CA TRP A 104 8.77 16.01 8.05
C TRP A 104 10.16 16.19 8.66
N LYS A 105 11.25 16.06 7.86
CA LYS A 105 12.63 16.31 8.30
C LYS A 105 12.81 17.68 8.95
N TRP A 106 12.17 18.72 8.41
CA TRP A 106 12.22 20.07 8.98
C TRP A 106 11.71 20.13 10.43
N LEU A 107 10.64 19.38 10.76
CA LEU A 107 10.08 19.30 12.12
C LEU A 107 11.06 18.66 13.10
N LEU A 108 11.93 17.78 12.62
CA LEU A 108 12.98 17.14 13.43
C LEU A 108 14.22 18.03 13.57
N GLU A 109 14.39 19.03 12.71
CA GLU A 109 15.54 19.94 12.69
C GLU A 109 15.29 21.26 13.45
N GLU A 110 14.04 21.65 13.67
CA GLU A 110 13.68 22.74 14.59
C GLU A 110 13.81 22.27 16.05
N ARG A 111 15.01 22.47 16.61
CA ARG A 111 15.31 22.40 18.04
C ARG A 111 16.05 23.65 18.51
#